data_AF-A0A0M9DJS0-F1
#
_entry.id   AF-A0A0M9DJS0-F1
#
_cell.length_a   1.000
_cell.length_b   1.000
_cell.length_c   1.000
_cell.angle_alpha   90.00
_cell.angle_beta   90.00
_cell.angle_gamma   90.00
#
_symmetry.space_group_name_H-M   'P 1'
#
loop_
_entity.id
_entity.type
_entity.pdbx_description
1 polymer ?
#
loop_
_entity_poly.entity_id
_entity_poly.type
_entity_poly.pdbx_seq_one_letter_code
_entity_poly.pdbx_strand_id
1 'polypeptide(L)'
;MLSIPLFSPVSAQVSNSKEMFALSQDQLNAPINLLEDNPIPGVIIKDITREEYVQNVAENENITYEEANQLVSTRTAQSLQSINNDRGTEVQASNIIWRQASWTQAYSKNPNYKATLVASFEIYTSGSFRQINSATVGSSLAAGQYSPTWQQSNSWKTTAYPVTTATVGVTGNFYEVYNNSAGISGGLPGFNVSVSTSSSVTYVSQPMTIQREYSVY
;
A
#
# COMPACT_ATOMS: atom_id res chain seq x y z
N MET A 1 1.68 41.34 -57.67
CA MET A 1 0.94 40.12 -57.30
C MET A 1 1.80 39.35 -56.30
N LEU A 2 1.48 39.47 -55.01
CA LEU A 2 2.20 38.79 -53.92
C LEU A 2 1.41 37.53 -53.52
N SER A 3 2.07 36.37 -53.54
CA SER A 3 1.53 35.10 -53.05
C SER A 3 1.63 35.02 -51.52
N ILE A 4 0.52 34.70 -50.87
CA ILE A 4 0.45 34.36 -49.44
C ILE A 4 0.41 32.83 -49.33
N PRO A 5 1.29 32.17 -48.55
CA PRO A 5 1.18 30.74 -48.33
C PRO A 5 0.09 30.43 -47.29
N LEU A 6 -0.76 29.46 -47.62
CA LEU A 6 -1.76 28.85 -46.74
C LEU A 6 -1.06 28.09 -45.61
N PHE A 7 -1.22 28.56 -44.37
CA PHE A 7 -0.89 27.79 -43.17
C PHE A 7 -1.93 26.67 -42.98
N SER A 8 -1.47 25.42 -42.99
CA SER A 8 -2.26 24.28 -42.53
C SER A 8 -2.25 24.23 -40.99
N PRO A 9 -3.38 24.05 -40.31
CA PRO A 9 -3.38 23.82 -38.87
C PRO A 9 -2.87 22.40 -38.59
N VAL A 10 -1.70 22.32 -37.94
CA VAL A 10 -1.21 21.08 -37.31
C VAL A 10 -2.16 20.74 -36.17
N SER A 11 -2.98 19.72 -36.39
CA SER A 11 -3.73 19.02 -35.34
C SER A 11 -2.73 18.36 -34.39
N ALA A 12 -2.40 19.03 -33.28
CA ALA A 12 -1.74 18.39 -32.16
C ALA A 12 -2.73 17.45 -31.47
N GLN A 13 -2.77 16.19 -31.89
CA GLN A 13 -3.31 15.11 -31.06
C GLN A 13 -2.38 14.95 -29.85
N VAL A 14 -2.74 15.53 -28.72
CA VAL A 14 -2.16 15.19 -27.42
C VAL A 14 -2.81 13.89 -26.95
N SER A 15 -2.31 12.78 -27.49
CA SER A 15 -2.57 11.43 -26.99
C SER A 15 -1.54 11.09 -25.91
N ASN A 16 -1.70 11.62 -24.70
CA ASN A 16 -0.90 11.22 -23.53
C ASN A 16 -1.67 10.22 -22.64
N SER A 17 -2.02 9.06 -23.18
CA SER A 17 -2.55 7.93 -22.39
C SER A 17 -1.84 6.59 -22.62
N LYS A 18 -0.65 6.61 -23.23
CA LYS A 18 0.31 5.50 -23.27
C LYS A 18 1.63 6.15 -22.86
N GLU A 19 2.21 5.88 -21.71
CA GLU A 19 2.83 4.61 -21.32
C GLU A 19 2.85 4.51 -19.79
N MET A 20 1.84 3.88 -19.18
CA MET A 20 2.17 2.99 -18.07
C MET A 20 2.50 1.67 -18.75
N PHE A 21 3.75 1.23 -18.70
CA PHE A 21 4.12 -0.13 -19.07
C PHE A 21 3.13 -1.07 -18.39
N ALA A 22 2.28 -1.72 -19.18
CA ALA A 22 1.39 -2.74 -18.68
C ALA A 22 2.28 -3.87 -18.20
N LEU A 23 2.57 -3.90 -16.90
CA LEU A 23 3.19 -5.04 -16.25
C LEU A 23 2.43 -6.29 -16.67
N SER A 24 3.15 -7.34 -17.06
CA SER A 24 2.49 -8.61 -17.33
C SER A 24 1.74 -9.07 -16.07
N GLN A 25 0.65 -9.82 -16.24
CA GLN A 25 -0.09 -10.38 -15.11
C GLN A 25 0.85 -11.15 -14.16
N ASP A 26 1.89 -11.77 -14.71
CA ASP A 26 2.92 -12.50 -13.97
C ASP A 26 3.82 -11.58 -13.12
N GLN A 27 4.17 -10.39 -13.61
CA GLN A 27 4.92 -9.39 -12.83
C GLN A 27 4.07 -8.73 -11.72
N LEU A 28 2.75 -8.67 -11.91
CA LEU A 28 1.81 -8.23 -10.87
C LEU A 28 1.59 -9.28 -9.77
N ASN A 29 1.98 -10.54 -10.02
CA ASN A 29 1.75 -11.67 -9.13
C ASN A 29 3.02 -12.19 -8.45
N ALA A 30 4.20 -11.81 -8.92
CA ALA A 30 5.46 -12.17 -8.28
C ALA A 30 5.61 -11.46 -6.91
N PRO A 31 6.30 -12.10 -5.93
CA PRO A 31 6.66 -11.44 -4.69
C PRO A 31 7.48 -10.17 -4.97
N ILE A 32 7.17 -9.09 -4.24
CA ILE A 32 7.94 -7.85 -4.27
C ILE A 32 9.19 -8.03 -3.41
N ASN A 33 10.37 -7.98 -4.01
CA ASN A 33 11.62 -8.06 -3.25
C ASN A 33 11.88 -6.75 -2.49
N LEU A 34 11.90 -6.83 -1.16
CA LEU A 34 12.08 -5.69 -0.24
C LEU A 34 13.50 -5.12 -0.25
N LEU A 35 14.45 -5.82 -0.86
CA LEU A 35 15.86 -5.47 -0.92
C LEU A 35 16.33 -5.15 -2.34
N GLU A 36 15.41 -5.14 -3.30
CA GLU A 36 15.72 -4.79 -4.67
C GLU A 36 15.61 -3.28 -4.86
N ASP A 37 16.66 -2.68 -5.42
CA ASP A 37 16.70 -1.24 -5.71
C ASP A 37 16.01 -0.88 -7.04
N ASN A 38 15.65 -1.89 -7.83
CA ASN A 38 14.99 -1.68 -9.11
C ASN A 38 13.54 -1.20 -8.89
N PRO A 39 13.11 -0.12 -9.57
CA PRO A 39 11.74 0.35 -9.47
C PRO A 39 10.76 -0.72 -9.95
N ILE A 40 9.92 -1.22 -9.05
CA ILE A 40 8.79 -2.08 -9.39
C ILE A 40 7.60 -1.16 -9.68
N PRO A 41 7.01 -1.17 -10.89
CA PRO A 41 5.95 -0.23 -11.23
C PRO A 41 4.76 -0.29 -10.27
N GLY A 42 4.40 0.87 -9.74
CA GLY A 42 3.29 1.02 -8.78
C GLY A 42 3.64 0.63 -7.34
N VAL A 43 4.87 0.20 -7.06
CA VAL A 43 5.38 -0.08 -5.72
C VAL A 43 6.42 0.96 -5.35
N ILE A 44 6.30 1.53 -4.15
CA ILE A 44 7.32 2.41 -3.58
C ILE A 44 7.88 1.72 -2.35
N ILE A 45 9.17 1.41 -2.38
CA ILE A 45 9.94 0.89 -1.23
C ILE A 45 10.87 2.01 -0.77
N LYS A 46 10.87 2.29 0.52
CA LYS A 46 11.80 3.25 1.13
C LYS A 46 12.39 2.69 2.42
N ASP A 47 13.61 3.13 2.72
CA ASP A 47 14.13 3.03 4.08
C ASP A 47 13.29 3.89 5.03
N ILE A 48 13.08 3.37 6.22
CA ILE A 48 12.49 4.10 7.35
C ILE A 48 13.37 3.90 8.57
N THR A 49 13.22 4.74 9.59
CA THR A 49 13.88 4.53 10.87
C THR A 49 13.13 3.52 11.73
N ARG A 50 13.77 3.04 12.80
CA ARG A 50 13.11 2.22 13.81
C ARG A 50 11.94 2.96 14.46
N GLU A 51 12.09 4.27 14.71
CA GLU A 51 11.05 5.12 15.32
C GLU A 51 9.82 5.23 14.40
N GLU A 52 10.03 5.42 13.10
CA GLU A 52 8.95 5.39 12.11
C GLU A 52 8.27 4.01 12.08
N TYR A 53 9.04 2.91 12.17
CA TYR A 53 8.47 1.56 12.26
C TYR A 53 7.61 1.38 13.52
N VAL A 54 8.08 1.84 14.68
CA VAL A 54 7.34 1.78 15.95
C VAL A 54 6.06 2.61 15.87
N GLN A 55 6.12 3.82 15.29
CA GLN A 55 4.95 4.66 15.07
C GLN A 55 3.92 3.94 14.20
N ASN A 56 4.35 3.31 13.10
CA ASN A 56 3.48 2.53 12.23
C ASN A 56 2.88 1.31 12.96
N VAL A 57 3.60 0.68 13.90
CA VAL A 57 3.05 -0.39 14.74
C VAL A 57 1.97 0.16 15.67
N ALA A 58 2.23 1.29 16.34
CA ALA A 58 1.28 1.93 17.24
C ALA A 58 -0.05 2.28 16.53
N GLU A 59 0.05 2.92 15.37
CA GLU A 59 -1.12 3.31 14.56
C GLU A 59 -1.92 2.10 14.06
N ASN A 60 -1.24 1.09 13.51
CA ASN A 60 -1.92 -0.04 12.88
C ASN A 60 -2.44 -1.09 13.88
N GLU A 61 -1.78 -1.24 15.02
CA GLU A 61 -2.21 -2.16 16.09
C GLU A 61 -3.10 -1.45 17.14
N ASN A 62 -3.34 -0.13 16.97
CA ASN A 62 -4.15 0.71 17.87
C ASN A 62 -3.69 0.61 19.34
N ILE A 63 -2.40 0.76 19.54
CA ILE A 63 -1.72 0.76 20.85
C ILE A 63 -0.92 2.05 21.02
N THR A 64 -0.46 2.33 22.23
CA THR A 64 0.42 3.49 22.48
C THR A 64 1.80 3.30 21.85
N TYR A 65 2.52 4.40 21.63
CA TYR A 65 3.89 4.34 21.14
C TYR A 65 4.81 3.54 22.09
N GLU A 66 4.66 3.71 23.41
CA GLU A 66 5.42 2.98 24.41
C GLU A 66 5.17 1.47 24.34
N GLU A 67 3.90 1.04 24.22
CA GLU A 67 3.54 -0.37 24.04
C GLU A 67 4.11 -0.93 22.74
N ALA A 68 4.00 -0.19 21.64
CA ALA A 68 4.59 -0.56 20.36
C ALA A 68 6.11 -0.69 20.44
N ASN A 69 6.78 0.23 21.14
CA ASN A 69 8.23 0.21 21.31
C ASN A 69 8.70 -1.02 22.09
N GLN A 70 7.99 -1.38 23.17
CA GLN A 70 8.26 -2.59 23.95
C GLN A 70 8.02 -3.86 23.13
N LEU A 71 6.91 -3.89 22.39
CA LEU A 71 6.55 -5.01 21.52
C LEU A 71 7.59 -5.24 20.42
N VAL A 72 8.00 -4.18 19.72
CA VAL A 72 9.05 -4.24 18.69
C VAL A 72 10.35 -4.73 19.31
N SER A 73 10.79 -4.15 20.43
CA SER A 73 12.04 -4.55 21.08
C SER A 73 12.04 -6.04 21.49
N THR A 74 10.91 -6.53 21.99
CA THR A 74 10.73 -7.92 22.37
C THR A 74 10.80 -8.84 21.15
N ARG A 75 10.07 -8.50 20.08
CA ARG A 75 10.08 -9.26 18.81
C ARG A 75 11.47 -9.30 18.20
N THR A 76 12.18 -8.17 18.18
CA THR A 76 13.56 -8.07 17.69
C THR A 76 14.49 -8.98 18.49
N ALA A 77 14.46 -8.91 19.82
CA ALA A 77 15.32 -9.73 20.69
C ALA A 77 15.05 -11.24 20.49
N GLN A 78 13.77 -11.63 20.41
CA GLN A 78 13.38 -13.02 20.14
C GLN A 78 13.88 -13.51 18.77
N SER A 79 13.76 -12.67 17.73
CA SER A 79 14.25 -13.03 16.39
C SER A 79 15.77 -13.21 16.37
N LEU A 80 16.53 -12.27 16.94
CA LEU A 80 17.99 -12.37 17.03
C LEU A 80 18.42 -13.60 17.84
N GLN A 81 17.73 -13.91 18.94
CA GLN A 81 17.99 -15.12 19.71
C GLN A 81 17.74 -16.39 18.90
N SER A 82 16.65 -16.44 18.11
CA SER A 82 16.39 -17.57 17.21
C SER A 82 17.51 -17.75 16.19
N ILE A 83 17.95 -16.66 15.55
CA ILE A 83 19.06 -16.71 14.59
C ILE A 83 20.36 -17.20 15.26
N ASN A 84 20.66 -16.74 16.48
CA ASN A 84 21.83 -17.18 17.24
C ASN A 84 21.80 -18.68 17.52
N ASN A 85 20.63 -19.20 17.91
CA ASN A 85 20.45 -20.62 18.17
C ASN A 85 20.65 -21.46 16.89
N ASP A 86 20.18 -20.97 15.74
CA ASP A 86 20.28 -21.67 14.46
C ASP A 86 21.70 -21.61 13.87
N ARG A 87 22.40 -20.49 14.04
CA ARG A 87 23.74 -20.25 13.46
C ARG A 87 24.91 -20.59 14.39
N GLY A 88 24.65 -20.70 15.69
CA GLY A 88 25.68 -20.96 16.71
C GLY A 88 26.64 -19.79 16.95
N THR A 89 26.34 -18.59 16.43
CA THR A 89 27.16 -17.38 16.57
C THR A 89 26.28 -16.18 16.84
N GLU A 90 26.72 -15.29 17.74
CA GLU A 90 26.02 -14.06 18.07
C GLU A 90 25.91 -13.12 16.85
N VAL A 91 24.68 -12.78 16.49
CA VAL A 91 24.36 -11.86 15.41
C VAL A 91 24.24 -10.44 15.90
N GLN A 92 24.67 -9.49 15.08
CA GLN A 92 24.64 -8.08 15.42
C GLN A 92 23.28 -7.46 15.10
N ALA A 93 22.72 -6.69 16.04
CA ALA A 93 21.48 -5.94 15.83
C ALA A 93 21.61 -4.85 14.74
N SER A 94 22.84 -4.40 14.45
CA SER A 94 23.14 -3.47 13.35
C SER A 94 22.80 -4.01 11.95
N ASN A 95 22.58 -5.32 11.84
CA ASN A 95 22.14 -5.98 10.60
C ASN A 95 20.62 -5.89 10.38
N ILE A 96 19.89 -5.25 11.29
CA ILE A 96 18.47 -4.98 11.11
C ILE A 96 18.31 -3.70 10.30
N ILE A 97 17.45 -3.78 9.29
CA ILE A 97 16.99 -2.63 8.53
C ILE A 97 15.46 -2.56 8.61
N TRP A 98 14.92 -1.36 8.41
CA TRP A 98 13.48 -1.11 8.40
C TRP A 98 13.08 -0.55 7.06
N ARG A 99 12.11 -1.19 6.43
CA ARG A 99 11.62 -0.81 5.10
C ARG A 99 10.13 -0.59 5.15
N GLN A 100 9.65 0.40 4.41
CA GLN A 100 8.23 0.60 4.15
C GLN A 100 7.98 0.39 2.66
N ALA A 101 7.05 -0.50 2.35
CA ALA A 101 6.51 -0.67 1.01
C ALA A 101 5.10 -0.11 0.94
N SER A 102 4.78 0.52 -0.18
CA SER A 102 3.43 0.96 -0.49
C SER A 102 3.02 0.58 -1.90
N TRP A 103 1.77 0.18 -2.06
CA TRP A 103 1.21 -0.20 -3.34
C TRP A 103 -0.23 0.31 -3.46
N THR A 104 -0.52 1.01 -4.56
CA THR A 104 -1.85 1.56 -4.83
C THR A 104 -2.65 0.63 -5.73
N GLN A 105 -3.87 0.28 -5.31
CA GLN A 105 -4.80 -0.48 -6.12
C GLN A 105 -6.02 0.37 -6.46
N ALA A 106 -6.44 0.32 -7.72
CA ALA A 106 -7.72 0.88 -8.16
C ALA A 106 -8.87 -0.06 -7.81
N TYR A 107 -10.00 0.50 -7.38
CA TYR A 107 -11.20 -0.26 -7.12
C TYR A 107 -11.74 -0.84 -8.42
N SER A 108 -11.92 -2.16 -8.46
CA SER A 108 -12.24 -2.91 -9.69
C SER A 108 -13.56 -2.48 -10.33
N LYS A 109 -14.51 -1.94 -9.54
CA LYS A 109 -15.81 -1.48 -10.04
C LYS A 109 -15.82 0.00 -10.42
N ASN A 110 -14.81 0.77 -9.99
CA ASN A 110 -14.67 2.17 -10.32
C ASN A 110 -13.21 2.63 -10.16
N PRO A 111 -12.42 2.71 -11.25
CA PRO A 111 -10.98 2.95 -11.18
C PRO A 111 -10.60 4.37 -10.72
N ASN A 112 -11.58 5.27 -10.59
CA ASN A 112 -11.38 6.61 -10.02
C ASN A 112 -11.17 6.58 -8.49
N TYR A 113 -11.51 5.47 -7.83
CA TYR A 113 -11.30 5.24 -6.41
C TYR A 113 -10.10 4.33 -6.24
N LYS A 114 -9.16 4.76 -5.42
CA LYS A 114 -7.89 4.08 -5.22
C LYS A 114 -7.55 4.10 -3.75
N ALA A 115 -6.98 3.01 -3.26
CA ALA A 115 -6.46 2.92 -1.90
C ALA A 115 -5.05 2.33 -1.93
N THR A 116 -4.25 2.75 -0.97
CA THR A 116 -2.85 2.38 -0.84
C THR A 116 -2.71 1.41 0.31
N LEU A 117 -2.21 0.21 0.01
CA LEU A 117 -1.67 -0.70 1.02
C LEU A 117 -0.31 -0.15 1.47
N VAL A 118 -0.11 -0.03 2.78
CA VAL A 118 1.17 0.37 3.36
C VAL A 118 1.61 -0.71 4.34
N ALA A 119 2.79 -1.28 4.10
CA ALA A 119 3.37 -2.30 4.96
C ALA A 119 4.77 -1.87 5.38
N SER A 120 5.07 -1.99 6.67
CA SER A 120 6.40 -1.75 7.20
C SER A 120 6.98 -3.06 7.70
N PHE A 121 8.28 -3.26 7.48
CA PHE A 121 8.98 -4.52 7.71
C PHE A 121 10.23 -4.28 8.55
N GLU A 122 10.44 -5.15 9.54
CA GLU A 122 11.75 -5.34 10.18
C GLU A 122 12.45 -6.50 9.47
N ILE A 123 13.62 -6.25 8.90
CA ILE A 123 14.35 -7.21 8.08
C ILE A 123 15.74 -7.41 8.67
N TYR A 124 16.14 -8.66 8.88
CA TYR A 124 17.52 -9.00 9.22
C TYR A 124 18.30 -9.37 7.95
N THR A 125 19.50 -8.81 7.78
CA THR A 125 20.39 -9.09 6.63
C THR A 125 21.84 -9.30 7.06
N SER A 126 22.41 -10.46 6.73
CA SER A 126 23.81 -10.79 7.03
C SER A 126 24.40 -11.67 5.93
N GLY A 127 25.21 -11.06 5.05
CA GLY A 127 25.75 -11.73 3.88
C GLY A 127 24.63 -12.19 2.94
N SER A 128 24.57 -13.49 2.65
CA SER A 128 23.49 -14.10 1.85
C SER A 128 22.24 -14.44 2.67
N PHE A 129 22.30 -14.42 4.00
CA PHE A 129 21.17 -14.75 4.86
C PHE A 129 20.30 -13.52 5.10
N ARG A 130 19.01 -13.67 4.79
CA ARG A 130 18.00 -12.62 4.88
C ARG A 130 16.69 -13.21 5.38
N GLN A 131 15.99 -12.47 6.24
CA GLN A 131 14.63 -12.82 6.68
C GLN A 131 13.85 -11.59 7.12
N ILE A 132 12.54 -11.68 7.02
CA ILE A 132 11.58 -10.75 7.59
C ILE A 132 11.33 -11.20 9.04
N ASN A 133 11.66 -10.35 10.00
CA ASN A 133 11.50 -10.61 11.43
C ASN A 133 10.09 -10.26 11.93
N SER A 134 9.50 -9.22 11.35
CA SER A 134 8.13 -8.83 11.62
C SER A 134 7.62 -7.85 10.57
N ALA A 135 6.30 -7.68 10.51
CA ALA A 135 5.68 -6.64 9.70
C ALA A 135 4.48 -6.02 10.42
N THR A 136 4.14 -4.80 10.01
CA THR A 136 2.87 -4.14 10.33
C THR A 136 2.22 -3.62 9.06
N VAL A 137 0.89 -3.56 9.03
CA VAL A 137 0.11 -3.31 7.83
C VAL A 137 -1.04 -2.35 8.11
N GLY A 138 -1.19 -1.37 7.24
CA GLY A 138 -2.26 -0.40 7.23
C GLY A 138 -2.62 0.01 5.81
N SER A 139 -3.51 0.98 5.71
CA SER A 139 -3.91 1.52 4.41
C SER A 139 -4.42 2.95 4.51
N SER A 140 -4.36 3.63 3.37
CA SER A 140 -4.82 5.00 3.24
C SER A 140 -5.54 5.22 1.92
N LEU A 141 -6.34 6.27 1.87
CA LEU A 141 -6.90 6.76 0.62
C LEU A 141 -5.75 7.20 -0.31
N ALA A 142 -5.77 6.77 -1.56
CA ALA A 142 -4.89 7.33 -2.57
C ALA A 142 -5.57 8.53 -3.24
N ALA A 143 -4.76 9.54 -3.63
CA ALA A 143 -5.26 10.71 -4.35
C ALA A 143 -6.03 10.29 -5.62
N GLY A 144 -7.17 10.94 -5.84
CA GLY A 144 -8.09 10.61 -6.94
C GLY A 144 -8.89 11.82 -7.42
N GLN A 145 -9.71 11.60 -8.44
CA GLN A 145 -10.55 12.63 -9.05
C GLN A 145 -11.67 13.11 -8.09
N TYR A 146 -12.07 12.25 -7.16
CA TYR A 146 -13.10 12.54 -6.15
C TYR A 146 -12.46 12.70 -4.76
N SER A 147 -13.25 13.15 -3.79
CA SER A 147 -12.84 13.25 -2.38
C SER A 147 -13.59 12.23 -1.50
N PRO A 148 -13.52 10.92 -1.80
CA PRO A 148 -14.12 9.92 -0.92
C PRO A 148 -13.33 9.83 0.38
N THR A 149 -13.89 9.18 1.39
CA THR A 149 -13.12 8.66 2.52
C THR A 149 -12.84 7.18 2.31
N TRP A 150 -11.64 6.72 2.64
CA TRP A 150 -11.31 5.30 2.73
C TRP A 150 -11.38 4.89 4.20
N GLN A 151 -12.14 3.84 4.49
CA GLN A 151 -12.19 3.26 5.82
C GLN A 151 -11.71 1.82 5.76
N GLN A 152 -10.54 1.57 6.35
CA GLN A 152 -10.05 0.23 6.61
C GLN A 152 -10.99 -0.46 7.62
N SER A 153 -11.44 -1.66 7.27
CA SER A 153 -12.27 -2.52 8.13
C SER A 153 -11.46 -3.59 8.83
N ASN A 154 -10.47 -4.16 8.13
CA ASN A 154 -9.52 -5.09 8.72
C ASN A 154 -8.15 -5.02 8.03
N SER A 155 -7.15 -5.55 8.71
CA SER A 155 -5.84 -5.85 8.14
C SER A 155 -5.40 -7.24 8.57
N TRP A 156 -4.55 -7.87 7.77
CA TRP A 156 -4.03 -9.20 8.02
C TRP A 156 -2.62 -9.33 7.43
N LYS A 157 -1.84 -10.23 8.01
CA LYS A 157 -0.43 -10.47 7.64
C LYS A 157 -0.09 -11.92 7.93
N THR A 158 0.96 -12.44 7.29
CA THR A 158 1.64 -13.65 7.77
C THR A 158 1.84 -13.54 9.28
N THR A 159 1.38 -14.54 10.03
CA THR A 159 1.31 -14.48 11.50
C THR A 159 2.50 -15.13 12.19
N ALA A 160 3.18 -16.05 11.50
CA ALA A 160 4.40 -16.69 11.99
C ALA A 160 5.62 -16.02 11.37
N TYR A 161 6.41 -15.35 12.19
CA TYR A 161 7.73 -14.82 11.84
C TYR A 161 8.81 -15.54 12.65
N PRO A 162 10.07 -15.61 12.16
CA PRO A 162 10.57 -15.03 10.91
C PRO A 162 10.23 -15.84 9.65
N VAL A 163 10.20 -15.17 8.49
CA VAL A 163 9.95 -15.77 7.17
C VAL A 163 10.80 -15.12 6.08
N THR A 164 11.01 -15.81 4.97
CA THR A 164 11.66 -15.25 3.77
C THR A 164 10.65 -14.59 2.82
N THR A 165 9.36 -14.87 3.00
CA THR A 165 8.25 -14.34 2.21
C THR A 165 7.05 -14.06 3.12
N ALA A 166 6.46 -12.88 3.03
CA ALA A 166 5.32 -12.47 3.82
C ALA A 166 4.20 -11.94 2.93
N THR A 167 2.97 -12.42 3.16
CA THR A 167 1.78 -11.84 2.54
C THR A 167 1.10 -10.91 3.53
N VAL A 168 0.72 -9.72 3.07
CA VAL A 168 -0.01 -8.73 3.86
C VAL A 168 -1.19 -8.22 3.06
N GLY A 169 -2.26 -7.84 3.76
CA GLY A 169 -3.43 -7.27 3.11
C GLY A 169 -4.32 -6.47 4.04
N VAL A 170 -5.18 -5.68 3.41
CA VAL A 170 -6.20 -4.87 4.04
C VAL A 170 -7.52 -5.07 3.33
N THR A 171 -8.63 -4.92 4.04
CA THR A 171 -9.96 -4.76 3.44
C THR A 171 -10.57 -3.46 3.93
N GLY A 172 -11.25 -2.75 3.05
CA GLY A 172 -11.95 -1.53 3.40
C GLY A 172 -13.00 -1.13 2.39
N ASN A 173 -13.63 0.01 2.64
CA ASN A 173 -14.69 0.57 1.81
C ASN A 173 -14.40 2.04 1.53
N PHE A 174 -14.84 2.51 0.37
CA PHE A 174 -14.93 3.94 0.07
C PHE A 174 -16.31 4.46 0.49
N TYR A 175 -16.34 5.66 1.04
CA TYR A 175 -17.57 6.39 1.37
C TYR A 175 -17.57 7.73 0.67
N GLU A 176 -18.74 8.14 0.18
CA GLU A 176 -18.91 9.44 -0.45
C GLU A 176 -20.28 10.03 -0.10
N VAL A 177 -20.29 11.34 0.18
CA VAL A 177 -21.50 12.06 0.58
C VAL A 177 -21.79 13.12 -0.47
N TYR A 178 -22.96 13.01 -1.11
CA TYR A 178 -23.47 14.00 -2.05
C TYR A 178 -24.59 14.80 -1.41
N ASN A 179 -24.57 16.13 -1.56
CA ASN A 179 -25.65 16.99 -1.11
C ASN A 179 -26.75 17.07 -2.19
N ASN A 180 -28.01 16.96 -1.78
CA ASN A 180 -29.19 16.89 -2.66
C ASN A 180 -29.53 18.20 -3.39
N SER A 181 -28.74 19.27 -3.21
CA SER A 181 -29.01 20.57 -3.82
C SER A 181 -28.86 20.61 -5.34
N ALA A 182 -28.37 19.52 -5.97
CA ALA A 182 -28.05 19.49 -7.40
C ALA A 182 -28.87 18.49 -8.26
N GLY A 183 -29.95 17.89 -7.73
CA GLY A 183 -30.82 17.02 -8.55
C GLY A 183 -30.12 15.76 -9.10
N ILE A 184 -29.04 15.30 -8.45
CA ILE A 184 -28.26 14.15 -8.89
C ILE A 184 -29.05 12.87 -8.53
N SER A 185 -29.78 12.33 -9.50
CA SER A 185 -30.44 11.01 -9.44
C SER A 185 -29.62 9.91 -10.12
N GLY A 186 -28.29 10.07 -10.16
CA GLY A 186 -27.38 9.11 -10.77
C GLY A 186 -26.81 8.14 -9.74
N GLY A 187 -26.84 6.84 -10.04
CA GLY A 187 -26.12 5.83 -9.26
C GLY A 187 -24.60 5.97 -9.46
N LEU A 188 -23.83 5.73 -8.40
CA LEU A 188 -22.36 5.72 -8.45
C LEU A 188 -21.87 4.28 -8.74
N PRO A 189 -21.15 4.03 -9.86
CA PRO A 189 -20.74 2.68 -10.23
C PRO A 189 -19.92 2.00 -9.13
N GLY A 190 -20.35 0.80 -8.72
CA GLY A 190 -19.69 0.02 -7.68
C GLY A 190 -20.03 0.43 -6.24
N PHE A 191 -20.98 1.35 -6.05
CA PHE A 191 -21.43 1.80 -4.74
C PHE A 191 -22.92 1.54 -4.54
N ASN A 192 -23.30 1.31 -3.29
CA ASN A 192 -24.67 1.22 -2.83
C ASN A 192 -25.02 2.46 -2.03
N VAL A 193 -26.29 2.87 -2.06
CA VAL A 193 -26.80 3.88 -1.12
C VAL A 193 -26.86 3.25 0.27
N SER A 194 -26.18 3.87 1.23
CA SER A 194 -26.18 3.43 2.64
C SER A 194 -27.16 4.23 3.47
N VAL A 195 -27.20 5.56 3.28
CA VAL A 195 -28.11 6.46 3.97
C VAL A 195 -28.59 7.53 2.99
N SER A 196 -29.87 7.85 3.03
CA SER A 196 -30.46 8.97 2.28
C SER A 196 -31.26 9.84 3.25
N THR A 197 -30.96 11.13 3.26
CA THR A 197 -31.74 12.16 3.97
C THR A 197 -32.38 13.11 2.95
N SER A 198 -33.15 14.09 3.42
CA SER A 198 -33.66 15.15 2.54
C SER A 198 -32.55 16.01 1.94
N SER A 199 -31.40 16.11 2.60
CA SER A 199 -30.30 17.01 2.21
C SER A 199 -29.06 16.29 1.66
N SER A 200 -28.90 14.99 1.85
CA SER A 200 -27.74 14.24 1.38
C SER A 200 -28.00 12.76 1.11
N VAL A 201 -27.16 12.17 0.27
CA VAL A 201 -27.07 10.72 0.04
C VAL A 201 -25.64 10.26 0.30
N THR A 202 -25.49 9.25 1.15
CA THR A 202 -24.22 8.57 1.42
C THR A 202 -24.13 7.29 0.62
N TYR A 203 -23.10 7.20 -0.22
CA TYR A 203 -22.75 6.04 -1.00
C TYR A 203 -21.61 5.28 -0.33
N VAL A 204 -21.68 3.95 -0.36
CA VAL A 204 -20.66 3.05 0.20
C VAL A 204 -20.29 2.01 -0.85
N SER A 205 -19.00 1.84 -1.11
CA SER A 205 -18.53 0.82 -2.04
C SER A 205 -18.77 -0.57 -1.46
N GLN A 206 -18.79 -1.60 -2.31
CA GLN A 206 -18.53 -2.94 -1.80
C GLN A 206 -17.10 -3.03 -1.24
N PRO A 207 -16.84 -3.98 -0.32
CA PRO A 207 -15.51 -4.17 0.24
C PRO A 207 -14.46 -4.40 -0.85
N MET A 208 -13.33 -3.72 -0.71
CA MET A 208 -12.16 -3.89 -1.55
C MET A 208 -11.03 -4.46 -0.70
N THR A 209 -10.45 -5.57 -1.16
CA THR A 209 -9.24 -6.15 -0.57
C THR A 209 -8.04 -5.78 -1.42
N ILE A 210 -6.98 -5.33 -0.76
CA ILE A 210 -5.68 -5.00 -1.34
C ILE A 210 -4.67 -5.88 -0.64
N GLN A 211 -3.95 -6.70 -1.40
CA GLN A 211 -2.98 -7.63 -0.83
C GLN A 211 -1.73 -7.73 -1.71
N ARG A 212 -0.59 -7.95 -1.06
CA ARG A 212 0.69 -8.20 -1.72
C ARG A 212 1.55 -9.17 -0.94
N GLU A 213 2.32 -9.93 -1.70
CA GLU A 213 3.38 -10.79 -1.19
C GLU A 213 4.73 -10.08 -1.36
N TYR A 214 5.57 -10.19 -0.34
CA TYR A 214 6.87 -9.54 -0.27
C TYR A 214 7.94 -10.59 0.07
N SER A 215 9.09 -10.54 -0.61
CA SER A 215 10.23 -11.43 -0.38
C SER A 215 11.47 -10.64 0.04
N VAL A 216 12.48 -11.35 0.53
CA VAL A 216 13.85 -10.81 0.73
C VAL A 216 14.88 -11.47 -0.19
N TYR A 217 14.42 -12.33 -1.10
CA TYR A 217 15.20 -13.01 -2.15
C TYR A 217 14.57 -12.76 -3.50
#